data_AF-A0A661QVM5-F1
#
_entry.id   AF-A0A661QVM5-F1
#
_cell.length_a   1.000
_cell.length_b   1.000
_cell.length_c   1.000
_cell.angle_alpha   90.00
_cell.angle_beta   90.00
_cell.angle_gamma   90.00
#
_symmetry.space_group_name_H-M   'P 1'
#
loop_
_entity.id
_entity.type
_entity.pdbx_description
1 polymer ?
#
loop_
_entity_poly.entity_id
_entity_poly.type
_entity_poly.pdbx_seq_one_letter_code
_entity_poly.pdbx_strand_id
1 'polypeptide(L)'
;MKQVISVSLGASKDDYEFETEFLGQQFMVRRIGTDGSREKAAEKLLEYDKQADAIGIGGIKFPHATASGYLARKHDDKIDALGKRIQTPVTTGSALRDVSFEWSLRFVDHKFGDYFKNSKVLFLSGMTSYNIARVMAEYTDNLTFADPLIENNISKLIHSVKGLERYAKGTHEVLEWLPGKRLASSVVPLQKWNSYCLSKAMQKATIIVVPHHNFYKYLKDTSIEELGGKTIITSTAYDDRIEFLKARGVDVIIDTTPKILERVVPPNVIEALILAALEKKSDMVHPDDLLEIISLQKMDPRMVYPSGQEKRINRFAFVIHPLSQEFLKKDKAVDFVSGFTPPVFLDAVEKVIAYAPPWIYSKITGIKSPTGAEAEGWLITVGGTPKQMLAHTPEFTYKRLLQAARMAKRMGAQIMGLVAFTKVVG
;
A
#
# COMPACT_ATOMS: atom_id res chain seq x y z
N MET A 1 -9.76 1.12 -39.15
CA MET A 1 -9.95 0.91 -37.70
C MET A 1 -8.92 -0.11 -37.25
N LYS A 2 -8.06 0.25 -36.28
CA LYS A 2 -7.00 -0.63 -35.77
C LYS A 2 -7.57 -1.71 -34.86
N GLN A 3 -6.95 -2.87 -34.80
CA GLN A 3 -7.37 -4.04 -34.04
C GLN A 3 -6.41 -4.31 -32.88
N VAL A 4 -6.92 -4.28 -31.65
CA VAL A 4 -6.16 -4.66 -30.45
C VAL A 4 -6.80 -5.89 -29.82
N ILE A 5 -6.02 -6.97 -29.73
CA ILE A 5 -6.49 -8.24 -29.18
C ILE A 5 -5.81 -8.50 -27.84
N SER A 6 -6.61 -8.76 -26.80
CA SER A 6 -6.10 -9.21 -25.52
C SER A 6 -6.34 -10.71 -25.35
N VAL A 7 -5.25 -11.49 -25.39
CA VAL A 7 -5.28 -12.91 -25.07
C VAL A 7 -5.04 -13.08 -23.57
N SER A 8 -6.04 -13.50 -22.82
CA SER A 8 -5.99 -13.58 -21.36
C SER A 8 -6.02 -15.02 -20.87
N LEU A 9 -5.11 -15.39 -19.95
CA LEU A 9 -5.20 -16.65 -19.20
C LEU A 9 -6.39 -16.66 -18.20
N GLY A 10 -7.13 -15.55 -18.08
CA GLY A 10 -8.34 -15.48 -17.27
C GLY A 10 -9.53 -16.21 -17.90
N ALA A 11 -10.68 -16.13 -17.23
CA ALA A 11 -11.89 -16.80 -17.69
C ALA A 11 -12.44 -16.15 -18.97
N SER A 12 -12.99 -16.99 -19.85
CA SER A 12 -13.67 -16.58 -21.09
C SER A 12 -15.03 -15.91 -20.85
N LYS A 13 -15.67 -16.19 -19.70
CA LYS A 13 -16.90 -15.49 -19.30
C LYS A 13 -16.74 -13.97 -19.10
N ASP A 14 -15.50 -13.51 -18.92
CA ASP A 14 -15.15 -12.10 -18.71
C ASP A 14 -14.73 -11.42 -20.04
N ASP A 15 -14.98 -12.08 -21.18
CA ASP A 15 -14.65 -11.57 -22.51
C ASP A 15 -15.50 -10.37 -22.90
N TYR A 16 -14.92 -9.53 -23.74
CA TYR A 16 -15.56 -8.31 -24.20
C TYR A 16 -15.03 -7.87 -25.55
N GLU A 17 -15.84 -7.07 -26.22
CA GLU A 17 -15.54 -6.40 -27.48
C GLU A 17 -16.15 -5.00 -27.46
N PHE A 18 -15.40 -3.99 -27.89
CA PHE A 18 -15.89 -2.62 -27.98
C PHE A 18 -15.02 -1.75 -28.89
N GLU A 19 -15.62 -0.71 -29.46
CA GLU A 19 -14.92 0.35 -30.20
C GLU A 19 -14.52 1.48 -29.26
N THR A 20 -13.37 2.11 -29.53
CA THR A 20 -12.91 3.28 -28.80
C THR A 20 -11.99 4.16 -29.64
N GLU A 21 -11.91 5.44 -29.28
CA GLU A 21 -10.90 6.35 -29.79
C GLU A 21 -9.72 6.43 -28.81
N PHE A 22 -8.49 6.44 -29.31
CA PHE A 22 -7.28 6.67 -28.52
C PHE A 22 -6.24 7.40 -29.38
N LEU A 23 -5.63 8.47 -28.87
CA LEU A 23 -4.67 9.31 -29.62
C LEU A 23 -5.19 9.74 -31.01
N GLY A 24 -6.48 10.07 -31.12
CA GLY A 24 -7.12 10.48 -32.39
C GLY A 24 -7.33 9.36 -33.41
N GLN A 25 -7.14 8.10 -33.01
CA GLN A 25 -7.28 6.92 -33.87
C GLN A 25 -8.39 6.00 -33.36
N GLN A 26 -9.13 5.38 -34.28
CA GLN A 26 -10.23 4.46 -33.96
C GLN A 26 -9.74 3.01 -33.83
N PHE A 27 -10.12 2.36 -32.73
CA PHE A 27 -9.73 1.00 -32.37
C PHE A 27 -10.94 0.10 -32.12
N MET A 28 -10.83 -1.15 -32.53
CA MET A 28 -11.64 -2.27 -32.04
C MET A 28 -10.80 -3.06 -31.04
N VAL A 29 -11.29 -3.18 -29.81
CA VAL A 29 -10.62 -3.89 -28.72
C VAL A 29 -11.40 -5.15 -28.37
N ARG A 30 -10.74 -6.31 -28.40
CA ARG A 30 -11.34 -7.59 -28.02
C ARG A 30 -10.51 -8.29 -26.95
N ARG A 31 -11.14 -8.77 -25.88
CA ARG A 31 -10.51 -9.68 -24.92
C ARG A 31 -11.04 -11.09 -25.12
N ILE A 32 -10.12 -12.04 -25.17
CA ILE A 32 -10.38 -13.47 -25.34
C ILE A 32 -9.72 -14.23 -24.19
N GLY A 33 -10.54 -14.89 -23.38
CA GLY A 33 -10.12 -15.69 -22.24
C GLY A 33 -9.79 -17.12 -22.68
N THR A 34 -8.78 -17.71 -22.07
CA THR A 34 -8.32 -19.08 -22.37
C THR A 34 -8.53 -20.04 -21.20
N ASP A 35 -9.23 -19.60 -20.15
CA ASP A 35 -9.58 -20.40 -18.97
C ASP A 35 -8.36 -21.08 -18.33
N GLY A 36 -7.24 -20.37 -18.31
CA GLY A 36 -5.96 -20.85 -17.78
C GLY A 36 -5.12 -21.70 -18.73
N SER A 37 -5.63 -22.06 -19.92
CA SER A 37 -4.87 -22.85 -20.90
C SER A 37 -3.84 -21.99 -21.62
N ARG A 38 -2.57 -22.38 -21.49
CA ARG A 38 -1.43 -21.74 -22.17
C ARG A 38 -1.37 -22.13 -23.64
N GLU A 39 -1.81 -23.35 -23.96
CA GLU A 39 -1.89 -23.89 -25.32
C GLU A 39 -2.91 -23.10 -26.15
N LYS A 40 -4.13 -22.91 -25.62
CA LYS A 40 -5.14 -22.05 -26.26
C LYS A 40 -4.66 -20.61 -26.41
N ALA A 41 -3.91 -20.08 -25.44
CA ALA A 41 -3.32 -18.75 -25.55
C ALA A 41 -2.31 -18.68 -26.69
N ALA A 42 -1.43 -19.68 -26.83
CA ALA A 42 -0.49 -19.77 -27.94
C ALA A 42 -1.21 -19.90 -29.30
N GLU A 43 -2.27 -20.68 -29.39
CA GLU A 43 -3.09 -20.80 -30.61
C GLU A 43 -3.70 -19.45 -30.99
N LYS A 44 -4.29 -18.72 -30.04
CA LYS A 44 -4.85 -17.39 -30.27
C LYS A 44 -3.80 -16.35 -30.67
N LEU A 45 -2.60 -16.42 -30.08
CA LEU A 45 -1.49 -15.56 -30.47
C LEU A 45 -1.10 -15.78 -31.95
N LEU A 46 -1.08 -17.03 -32.42
CA LEU A 46 -0.80 -17.36 -33.83
C LEU A 46 -1.97 -16.99 -34.76
N GLU A 47 -3.21 -17.19 -34.31
CA GLU A 47 -4.42 -16.84 -35.06
C GLU A 47 -4.46 -15.35 -35.40
N TYR A 48 -4.12 -14.49 -34.43
CA TYR A 48 -4.17 -13.03 -34.60
C TYR A 48 -2.87 -12.39 -35.07
N ASP A 49 -1.81 -13.16 -35.31
CA ASP A 49 -0.59 -12.64 -35.94
C ASP A 49 -0.94 -12.08 -37.33
N LYS A 50 -0.48 -10.86 -37.61
CA LYS A 50 -0.79 -10.06 -38.82
C LYS A 50 -2.25 -9.65 -39.00
N GLN A 51 -3.17 -10.11 -38.15
CA GLN A 51 -4.57 -9.67 -38.15
C GLN A 51 -4.81 -8.54 -37.15
N ALA A 52 -4.01 -8.50 -36.07
CA ALA A 52 -4.05 -7.45 -35.07
C ALA A 52 -2.90 -6.44 -35.27
N ASP A 53 -3.15 -5.18 -34.92
CA ASP A 53 -2.13 -4.12 -34.86
C ASP A 53 -1.26 -4.25 -33.59
N ALA A 54 -1.82 -4.77 -32.50
CA ALA A 54 -1.07 -5.16 -31.31
C ALA A 54 -1.83 -6.20 -30.49
N ILE A 55 -1.08 -7.02 -29.75
CA ILE A 55 -1.62 -8.07 -28.88
C ILE A 55 -1.16 -7.88 -27.44
N GLY A 56 -2.12 -7.87 -26.51
CA GLY A 56 -1.88 -7.77 -25.07
C GLY A 56 -2.11 -9.11 -24.36
N ILE A 57 -1.06 -9.72 -23.82
CA ILE A 57 -1.17 -10.95 -23.00
C ILE A 57 -1.57 -10.59 -21.57
N GLY A 58 -2.74 -11.06 -21.13
CA GLY A 58 -3.29 -10.81 -19.81
C GLY A 58 -3.37 -12.06 -18.93
N GLY A 59 -3.63 -11.87 -17.64
CA GLY A 59 -3.84 -12.99 -16.70
C GLY A 59 -2.58 -13.77 -16.32
N ILE A 60 -1.41 -13.29 -16.73
CA ILE A 60 -0.12 -13.84 -16.31
C ILE A 60 0.27 -13.33 -14.91
N LYS A 61 1.05 -14.13 -14.18
CA LYS A 61 1.70 -13.66 -12.95
C LYS A 61 3.01 -12.99 -13.35
N PHE A 62 3.12 -11.70 -13.05
CA PHE A 62 4.36 -11.00 -13.32
C PHE A 62 5.48 -11.53 -12.40
N PRO A 63 6.68 -11.72 -12.95
CA PRO A 63 7.82 -12.14 -12.16
C PRO A 63 8.13 -11.09 -11.08
N HIS A 64 8.64 -11.55 -9.94
CA HIS A 64 8.94 -10.69 -8.82
C HIS A 64 10.00 -9.65 -9.20
N ALA A 65 9.62 -8.38 -9.23
CA ALA A 65 10.61 -7.31 -9.32
C ALA A 65 11.40 -7.28 -7.99
N THR A 66 12.73 -7.31 -8.07
CA THR A 66 13.63 -7.12 -6.93
C THR A 66 14.68 -6.07 -7.34
N ALA A 67 15.30 -5.37 -6.38
CA ALA A 67 16.33 -4.36 -6.65
C ALA A 67 17.48 -4.87 -7.54
N SER A 68 17.75 -6.18 -7.53
CA SER A 68 18.78 -6.82 -8.35
C SER A 68 18.30 -7.27 -9.73
N GLY A 69 17.06 -6.98 -10.17
CA GLY A 69 16.58 -7.22 -11.53
C GLY A 69 16.55 -8.68 -12.03
N TYR A 70 16.95 -9.67 -11.23
CA TYR A 70 17.39 -10.98 -11.77
C TYR A 70 16.92 -12.23 -11.02
N LEU A 71 15.95 -12.15 -10.10
CA LEU A 71 15.35 -13.36 -9.54
C LEU A 71 13.94 -13.54 -10.10
N ALA A 72 13.89 -14.39 -11.13
CA ALA A 72 12.71 -15.04 -11.71
C ALA A 72 12.04 -14.42 -12.94
N ARG A 73 12.78 -13.95 -13.96
CA ARG A 73 12.27 -13.99 -15.37
C ARG A 73 12.14 -15.43 -15.93
N LYS A 74 11.94 -16.45 -15.08
CA LYS A 74 12.09 -17.87 -15.45
C LYS A 74 10.77 -18.62 -15.68
N HIS A 75 9.62 -17.95 -15.66
CA HIS A 75 8.33 -18.66 -15.67
C HIS A 75 7.39 -18.43 -16.86
N ASP A 76 7.76 -17.64 -17.87
CA ASP A 76 6.96 -17.46 -19.09
C ASP A 76 7.72 -17.71 -20.40
N ASP A 77 8.73 -18.58 -20.37
CA ASP A 77 9.60 -18.88 -21.53
C ASP A 77 8.82 -19.26 -22.80
N LYS A 78 7.70 -19.98 -22.73
CA LYS A 78 6.95 -20.39 -23.93
C LYS A 78 6.15 -19.26 -24.57
N ILE A 79 5.43 -18.47 -23.78
CA ILE A 79 4.60 -17.38 -24.30
C ILE A 79 5.51 -16.22 -24.74
N ASP A 80 6.56 -15.92 -23.98
CA ASP A 80 7.55 -14.92 -24.38
C ASP A 80 8.36 -15.37 -25.61
N ALA A 81 8.75 -16.65 -25.69
CA ALA A 81 9.42 -17.17 -26.89
C ALA A 81 8.48 -17.21 -28.11
N LEU A 82 7.18 -17.46 -27.92
CA LEU A 82 6.21 -17.41 -29.00
C LEU A 82 5.96 -15.97 -29.44
N GLY A 83 5.83 -15.03 -28.50
CA GLY A 83 5.71 -13.59 -28.77
C GLY A 83 6.87 -13.07 -29.62
N LYS A 84 8.09 -13.58 -29.42
CA LYS A 84 9.26 -13.24 -30.25
C LYS A 84 9.21 -13.79 -31.69
N ARG A 85 8.34 -14.76 -31.97
CA ARG A 85 8.17 -15.37 -33.31
C ARG A 85 7.01 -14.75 -34.09
N ILE A 86 6.19 -13.93 -33.44
CA ILE A 86 5.02 -13.25 -33.99
C ILE A 86 5.47 -11.91 -34.57
N GLN A 87 4.88 -11.50 -35.70
CA GLN A 87 5.19 -10.23 -36.34
C GLN A 87 4.46 -9.07 -35.69
N THR A 88 3.19 -9.27 -35.32
CA THR A 88 2.39 -8.30 -34.57
C THR A 88 3.07 -7.97 -33.23
N PRO A 89 3.17 -6.68 -32.84
CA PRO A 89 3.64 -6.27 -31.52
C PRO A 89 2.91 -6.99 -30.38
N VAL A 90 3.66 -7.58 -29.45
CA VAL A 90 3.11 -8.27 -28.28
C VAL A 90 3.60 -7.60 -27.00
N THR A 91 2.69 -7.38 -26.05
CA THR A 91 3.04 -6.88 -24.71
C THR A 91 2.28 -7.62 -23.62
N THR A 92 2.82 -7.60 -22.41
CA THR A 92 2.15 -8.09 -21.20
C THR A 92 1.59 -6.94 -20.34
N GLY A 93 1.77 -5.69 -20.75
CA GLY A 93 1.39 -4.53 -19.94
C GLY A 93 2.35 -4.21 -18.79
N SER A 94 3.48 -4.92 -18.68
CA SER A 94 4.37 -4.77 -17.53
C SER A 94 5.07 -3.43 -17.48
N ALA A 95 5.49 -2.90 -18.65
CA ALA A 95 6.20 -1.63 -18.71
C ALA A 95 5.26 -0.49 -18.33
N LEU A 96 4.05 -0.47 -18.90
CA LEU A 96 3.04 0.51 -18.54
C LEU A 96 2.66 0.40 -17.07
N ARG A 97 2.45 -0.82 -16.55
CA ARG A 97 2.10 -1.03 -15.15
C ARG A 97 3.16 -0.42 -14.23
N ASP A 98 4.44 -0.66 -14.51
CA ASP A 98 5.53 -0.19 -13.66
C ASP A 98 5.62 1.34 -13.64
N VAL A 99 5.47 1.99 -14.80
CA VAL A 99 5.38 3.46 -14.90
C VAL A 99 4.12 3.98 -14.20
N SER A 100 2.96 3.38 -14.47
CA SER A 100 1.67 3.82 -13.94
C SER A 100 1.60 3.72 -12.42
N PHE A 101 2.19 2.68 -11.82
CA PHE A 101 2.21 2.51 -10.37
C PHE A 101 2.98 3.63 -9.68
N GLU A 102 4.18 3.94 -10.18
CA GLU A 102 4.98 5.03 -9.61
C GLU A 102 4.31 6.38 -9.82
N TRP A 103 3.87 6.65 -11.05
CA TRP A 103 3.21 7.90 -11.39
C TRP A 103 1.93 8.13 -10.58
N SER A 104 1.07 7.10 -10.44
CA SER A 104 -0.19 7.20 -9.69
C SER A 104 0.03 7.63 -8.24
N LEU A 105 1.02 7.04 -7.57
CA LEU A 105 1.32 7.35 -6.18
C LEU A 105 1.89 8.76 -6.04
N ARG A 106 2.84 9.12 -6.91
CA ARG A 106 3.41 10.48 -6.91
C ARG A 106 2.36 11.54 -7.21
N PHE A 107 1.45 11.27 -8.14
CA PHE A 107 0.34 12.15 -8.47
C PHE A 107 -0.60 12.34 -7.27
N VAL A 108 -1.04 11.26 -6.62
CA VAL A 108 -1.92 11.34 -5.45
C VAL A 108 -1.24 12.10 -4.32
N ASP A 109 0.03 11.81 -4.04
CA ASP A 109 0.76 12.51 -2.97
C ASP A 109 0.88 14.00 -3.25
N HIS A 110 1.22 14.38 -4.49
CA HIS A 110 1.35 15.78 -4.90
C HIS A 110 0.01 16.52 -4.88
N LYS A 111 -1.04 15.94 -5.50
CA LYS A 111 -2.36 16.57 -5.65
C LYS A 111 -3.04 16.80 -4.31
N PHE A 112 -2.89 15.85 -3.37
CA PHE A 112 -3.54 15.94 -2.07
C PHE A 112 -2.59 16.45 -0.96
N GLY A 113 -1.29 16.55 -1.21
CA GLY A 113 -0.32 17.09 -0.25
C GLY A 113 -0.05 16.16 0.92
N ASP A 114 1.14 15.55 0.95
CA ASP A 114 1.61 14.63 2.01
C ASP A 114 0.61 13.47 2.28
N TYR A 115 -0.10 12.98 1.25
CA TYR A 115 -1.17 12.00 1.40
C TYR A 115 -0.68 10.69 2.04
N PHE A 116 0.50 10.22 1.65
CA PHE A 116 1.07 8.96 2.15
C PHE A 116 2.00 9.14 3.35
N LYS A 117 2.29 10.38 3.75
CA LYS A 117 3.27 10.71 4.79
C LYS A 117 2.99 9.95 6.08
N ASN A 118 3.97 9.15 6.50
CA ASN A 118 3.92 8.32 7.70
C ASN A 118 2.76 7.31 7.75
N SER A 119 2.01 7.11 6.67
CA SER A 119 0.87 6.19 6.63
C SER A 119 1.29 4.76 7.00
N LYS A 120 0.42 4.02 7.68
CA LYS A 120 0.65 2.60 8.02
C LYS A 120 0.17 1.75 6.86
N VAL A 121 1.11 1.22 6.08
CA VAL A 121 0.81 0.52 4.83
C VAL A 121 1.06 -0.98 4.99
N LEU A 122 0.03 -1.78 4.75
CA LEU A 122 0.12 -3.23 4.69
C LEU A 122 0.08 -3.70 3.24
N PHE A 123 1.06 -4.49 2.84
CA PHE A 123 1.09 -5.20 1.57
C PHE A 123 0.67 -6.65 1.79
N LEU A 124 -0.39 -7.08 1.09
CA LEU A 124 -0.80 -8.49 1.08
C LEU A 124 0.10 -9.35 0.19
N SER A 125 0.81 -8.73 -0.75
CA SER A 125 1.99 -9.29 -1.41
C SER A 125 2.91 -8.14 -1.84
N GLY A 126 3.95 -7.89 -1.06
CA GLY A 126 5.03 -6.98 -1.42
C GLY A 126 5.80 -7.44 -2.64
N MET A 127 5.93 -8.76 -2.83
CA MET A 127 6.62 -9.34 -3.98
C MET A 127 5.91 -9.06 -5.30
N THR A 128 4.57 -9.07 -5.29
CA THR A 128 3.76 -8.71 -6.48
C THR A 128 3.68 -7.19 -6.65
N SER A 129 3.65 -6.44 -5.54
CA SER A 129 3.51 -4.97 -5.53
C SER A 129 4.83 -4.26 -5.20
N TYR A 130 5.96 -4.81 -5.64
CA TYR A 130 7.29 -4.34 -5.23
C TYR A 130 7.56 -2.89 -5.63
N ASN A 131 7.16 -2.49 -6.84
CA ASN A 131 7.33 -1.10 -7.30
C ASN A 131 6.50 -0.12 -6.44
N ILE A 132 5.27 -0.50 -6.06
CA ILE A 132 4.46 0.28 -5.10
C ILE A 132 5.17 0.35 -3.75
N ALA A 133 5.74 -0.76 -3.28
CA ALA A 133 6.46 -0.81 -2.01
C ALA A 133 7.69 0.10 -1.99
N ARG A 134 8.47 0.12 -3.07
CA ARG A 134 9.65 0.98 -3.23
C ARG A 134 9.26 2.45 -3.17
N VAL A 135 8.24 2.85 -3.93
CA VAL A 135 7.76 4.23 -3.95
C VAL A 135 7.16 4.62 -2.60
N MET A 136 6.42 3.72 -1.94
CA MET A 136 5.88 3.96 -0.59
C MET A 136 6.95 4.14 0.48
N ALA A 137 8.11 3.50 0.34
CA ALA A 137 9.23 3.69 1.26
C ALA A 137 9.79 5.12 1.25
N GLU A 138 9.53 5.91 0.20
CA GLU A 138 9.91 7.33 0.15
C GLU A 138 9.01 8.19 1.06
N TYR A 139 7.76 7.78 1.29
CA TYR A 139 6.77 8.54 2.07
C TYR A 139 6.58 8.05 3.51
N THR A 140 6.91 6.78 3.80
CA THR A 140 6.68 6.19 5.12
C THR A 140 7.61 5.02 5.43
N ASP A 141 8.08 4.97 6.68
CA ASP A 141 8.79 3.81 7.24
C ASP A 141 7.83 2.75 7.79
N ASN A 142 6.52 3.04 7.87
CA ASN A 142 5.52 2.16 8.49
C ASN A 142 4.98 1.12 7.49
N LEU A 143 5.90 0.42 6.84
CA LEU A 143 5.60 -0.63 5.88
C LEU A 143 5.46 -1.97 6.61
N THR A 144 4.51 -2.78 6.19
CA THR A 144 4.35 -4.16 6.66
C THR A 144 4.03 -5.05 5.47
N PHE A 145 4.70 -6.19 5.35
CA PHE A 145 4.50 -7.15 4.28
C PHE A 145 4.09 -8.50 4.84
N ALA A 146 3.00 -9.05 4.29
CA ALA A 146 2.40 -10.31 4.71
C ALA A 146 2.85 -11.51 3.86
N ASP A 147 3.81 -11.33 2.95
CA ASP A 147 4.26 -12.37 2.02
C ASP A 147 4.65 -13.69 2.71
N PRO A 148 5.47 -13.71 3.79
CA PRO A 148 5.80 -14.99 4.45
C PRO A 148 4.58 -15.68 5.04
N LEU A 149 3.63 -14.89 5.57
CA LEU A 149 2.43 -15.37 6.23
C LEU A 149 1.45 -15.98 5.23
N ILE A 150 1.24 -15.31 4.10
CA ILE A 150 0.24 -15.71 3.09
C ILE A 150 0.79 -16.78 2.14
N GLU A 151 2.05 -16.66 1.71
CA GLU A 151 2.62 -17.53 0.67
C GLU A 151 3.21 -18.81 1.26
N ASN A 152 3.86 -18.71 2.42
CA ASN A 152 4.66 -19.80 2.99
C ASN A 152 4.18 -20.28 4.37
N ASN A 153 3.03 -19.76 4.86
CA ASN A 153 2.50 -20.06 6.19
C ASN A 153 3.46 -19.75 7.35
N ILE A 154 4.40 -18.83 7.16
CA ILE A 154 5.37 -18.41 8.18
C ILE A 154 4.72 -17.30 9.01
N SER A 155 4.56 -17.50 10.34
CA SER A 155 3.92 -16.54 11.25
C SER A 155 4.75 -15.28 11.54
N LYS A 156 5.28 -14.63 10.51
CA LYS A 156 6.12 -13.44 10.59
C LYS A 156 5.71 -12.42 9.53
N LEU A 157 5.74 -11.16 9.93
CA LEU A 157 5.58 -10.01 9.05
C LEU A 157 6.94 -9.36 8.83
N ILE A 158 7.14 -8.79 7.64
CA ILE A 158 8.34 -8.03 7.30
C ILE A 158 8.00 -6.55 7.41
N HIS A 159 8.94 -5.72 7.88
CA HIS A 159 8.68 -4.30 8.16
C HIS A 159 9.51 -3.31 7.33
N SER A 160 10.16 -3.77 6.26
CA SER A 160 10.94 -2.91 5.36
C SER A 160 11.12 -3.55 3.99
N VAL A 161 11.32 -2.71 2.96
CA VAL A 161 11.62 -3.18 1.59
C VAL A 161 12.89 -4.03 1.57
N LYS A 162 13.93 -3.63 2.31
CA LYS A 162 15.17 -4.42 2.46
C LYS A 162 14.90 -5.80 3.07
N GLY A 163 13.98 -5.89 4.02
CA GLY A 163 13.56 -7.18 4.58
C GLY A 163 12.83 -8.05 3.55
N LEU A 164 12.02 -7.45 2.69
CA LEU A 164 11.30 -8.13 1.61
C LEU A 164 12.29 -8.67 0.56
N GLU A 165 13.31 -7.89 0.21
CA GLU A 165 14.38 -8.32 -0.71
C GLU A 165 15.19 -9.50 -0.15
N ARG A 166 15.46 -9.52 1.16
CA ARG A 166 16.12 -10.67 1.81
C ARG A 166 15.25 -11.93 1.75
N TYR A 167 13.95 -11.76 2.03
CA TYR A 167 12.97 -12.83 1.89
C TYR A 167 12.94 -13.39 0.46
N ALA A 168 12.90 -12.50 -0.55
CA ALA A 168 12.92 -12.87 -1.97
C ALA A 168 14.15 -13.70 -2.37
N LYS A 169 15.31 -13.41 -1.75
CA LYS A 169 16.57 -14.10 -2.02
C LYS A 169 16.69 -15.46 -1.33
N GLY A 170 15.75 -15.83 -0.44
CA GLY A 170 15.81 -17.07 0.31
C GLY A 170 17.08 -17.20 1.15
N THR A 171 17.62 -16.09 1.67
CA THR A 171 18.86 -16.11 2.46
C THR A 171 18.70 -16.99 3.70
N HIS A 172 19.80 -17.55 4.22
CA HIS A 172 19.78 -18.39 5.43
C HIS A 172 19.09 -17.72 6.64
N GLU A 173 19.07 -16.39 6.71
CA GLU A 173 18.29 -15.61 7.71
C GLU A 173 16.78 -15.90 7.67
N VAL A 174 16.22 -16.32 6.53
CA VAL A 174 14.80 -16.69 6.38
C VAL A 174 14.52 -18.03 7.06
N LEU A 175 15.51 -18.93 7.17
CA LEU A 175 15.36 -20.19 7.91
C LEU A 175 15.14 -19.95 9.41
N GLU A 176 15.64 -18.84 9.97
CA GLU A 176 15.36 -18.42 11.35
C GLU A 176 13.91 -17.99 11.56
N TRP A 177 13.15 -17.76 10.48
CA TRP A 177 11.75 -17.33 10.56
C TRP A 177 10.79 -18.51 10.66
N LEU A 178 11.28 -19.73 10.39
CA LEU A 178 10.49 -20.94 10.54
C LEU A 178 10.06 -21.10 12.02
N PRO A 179 8.82 -21.54 12.26
CA PRO A 179 8.33 -21.73 13.62
C PRO A 179 9.24 -22.72 14.37
N GLY A 180 9.84 -22.28 15.47
CA GLY A 180 10.60 -23.17 16.35
C GLY A 180 9.73 -24.29 16.89
N LYS A 181 10.34 -25.39 17.37
CA LYS A 181 9.65 -26.59 17.88
C LYS A 181 8.48 -26.30 18.85
N ARG A 182 8.54 -25.19 19.60
CA ARG A 182 7.47 -24.74 20.53
C ARG A 182 6.19 -24.22 19.85
N LEU A 183 6.28 -23.62 18.66
CA LEU A 183 5.11 -23.19 17.88
C LEU A 183 4.49 -24.38 17.13
N ALA A 184 5.30 -25.36 16.74
CA ALA A 184 4.80 -26.63 16.18
C ALA A 184 4.04 -27.48 17.22
N SER A 185 4.29 -27.26 18.52
CA SER A 185 3.60 -27.94 19.63
C SER A 185 2.41 -27.15 20.22
N SER A 186 1.95 -26.08 19.56
CA SER A 186 0.82 -25.26 20.01
C SER A 186 -0.53 -25.96 19.76
N VAL A 187 -1.48 -25.80 20.70
CA VAL A 187 -2.86 -26.31 20.57
C VAL A 187 -3.65 -25.57 19.48
N VAL A 188 -3.25 -24.34 19.14
CA VAL A 188 -3.88 -23.55 18.07
C VAL A 188 -3.28 -23.94 16.73
N PRO A 189 -4.10 -24.33 15.73
CA PRO A 189 -3.62 -24.60 14.38
C PRO A 189 -2.91 -23.39 13.78
N LEU A 190 -1.71 -23.60 13.21
CA LEU A 190 -0.87 -22.55 12.61
C LEU A 190 -1.65 -21.63 11.65
N GLN A 191 -2.59 -22.20 10.89
CA GLN A 191 -3.45 -21.44 9.97
C GLN A 191 -4.36 -20.44 10.68
N LYS A 192 -4.98 -20.82 11.82
CA LYS A 192 -5.80 -19.90 12.62
C LYS A 192 -4.96 -18.78 13.21
N TRP A 193 -3.75 -19.12 13.67
CA TRP A 193 -2.81 -18.14 14.18
C TRP A 193 -2.37 -17.14 13.10
N ASN A 194 -2.03 -17.63 11.90
CA ASN A 194 -1.68 -16.78 10.75
C ASN A 194 -2.86 -15.87 10.37
N SER A 195 -4.08 -16.40 10.35
CA SER A 195 -5.29 -15.60 10.06
C SER A 195 -5.50 -14.50 11.09
N TYR A 196 -5.31 -14.79 12.39
CA TYR A 196 -5.35 -13.80 13.46
C TYR A 196 -4.27 -12.72 13.30
N CYS A 197 -3.02 -13.12 13.04
CA CYS A 197 -1.92 -12.19 12.79
C CYS A 197 -2.19 -11.27 11.60
N LEU A 198 -2.75 -11.81 10.51
CA LEU A 198 -3.12 -11.03 9.32
C LEU A 198 -4.26 -10.05 9.62
N SER A 199 -5.35 -10.50 10.26
CA SER A 199 -6.46 -9.62 10.67
C SER A 199 -5.95 -8.48 11.57
N LYS A 200 -5.09 -8.76 12.54
CA LYS A 200 -4.49 -7.72 13.39
C LYS A 200 -3.58 -6.76 12.60
N ALA A 201 -2.87 -7.23 11.58
CA ALA A 201 -2.10 -6.36 10.71
C ALA A 201 -3.01 -5.45 9.88
N MET A 202 -4.10 -5.99 9.30
CA MET A 202 -5.10 -5.23 8.55
C MET A 202 -5.77 -4.17 9.43
N GLN A 203 -6.22 -4.54 10.63
CA GLN A 203 -6.82 -3.62 11.61
C GLN A 203 -5.91 -2.44 11.94
N LYS A 204 -4.60 -2.69 12.11
CA LYS A 204 -3.61 -1.64 12.41
C LYS A 204 -3.29 -0.74 11.20
N ALA A 205 -3.39 -1.25 9.98
CA ALA A 205 -3.08 -0.52 8.76
C ALA A 205 -4.12 0.57 8.47
N THR A 206 -3.65 1.65 7.85
CA THR A 206 -4.51 2.71 7.31
C THR A 206 -4.69 2.54 5.80
N ILE A 207 -3.68 1.98 5.15
CA ILE A 207 -3.66 1.67 3.72
C ILE A 207 -3.36 0.18 3.56
N ILE A 208 -4.13 -0.50 2.72
CA ILE A 208 -3.86 -1.89 2.35
C ILE A 208 -3.63 -1.96 0.84
N VAL A 209 -2.49 -2.48 0.43
CA VAL A 209 -2.14 -2.74 -0.96
C VAL A 209 -2.54 -4.17 -1.31
N VAL A 210 -3.48 -4.30 -2.24
CA VAL A 210 -4.09 -5.56 -2.64
C VAL A 210 -3.72 -5.89 -4.09
N PRO A 211 -3.10 -7.04 -4.35
CA PRO A 211 -2.79 -7.47 -5.71
C PRO A 211 -4.04 -7.59 -6.59
N HIS A 212 -3.90 -7.23 -7.87
CA HIS A 212 -4.94 -7.43 -8.89
C HIS A 212 -5.29 -8.91 -9.07
N HIS A 213 -4.26 -9.75 -9.23
CA HIS A 213 -4.44 -11.19 -9.40
C HIS A 213 -4.78 -11.83 -8.05
N ASN A 214 -5.76 -12.74 -8.04
CA ASN A 214 -6.32 -13.34 -6.81
C ASN A 214 -6.92 -12.33 -5.81
N PHE A 215 -7.35 -11.15 -6.27
CA PHE A 215 -7.95 -10.10 -5.43
C PHE A 215 -8.94 -10.64 -4.38
N TYR A 216 -9.95 -11.40 -4.80
CA TYR A 216 -10.95 -11.97 -3.91
C TYR A 216 -10.38 -12.98 -2.91
N LYS A 217 -9.35 -13.75 -3.30
CA LYS A 217 -8.69 -14.70 -2.39
C LYS A 217 -7.96 -14.00 -1.25
N TYR A 218 -7.36 -12.84 -1.51
CA TYR A 218 -6.70 -12.04 -0.46
C TYR A 218 -7.68 -11.46 0.55
N LEU A 219 -8.93 -11.23 0.14
CA LEU A 219 -9.93 -10.51 0.94
C LEU A 219 -11.13 -11.36 1.36
N LYS A 220 -11.17 -12.65 1.02
CA LYS A 220 -12.34 -13.53 1.23
C LYS A 220 -12.84 -13.55 2.68
N ASP A 221 -11.93 -13.54 3.64
CA ASP A 221 -12.22 -13.69 5.07
C ASP A 221 -12.27 -12.33 5.78
N THR A 222 -12.32 -11.22 5.04
CA THR A 222 -12.33 -9.86 5.59
C THR A 222 -13.73 -9.31 5.74
N SER A 223 -13.91 -8.49 6.77
CA SER A 223 -15.16 -7.80 7.10
C SER A 223 -14.93 -6.29 7.27
N ILE A 224 -15.96 -5.60 7.79
CA ILE A 224 -15.83 -4.20 8.21
C ILE A 224 -14.77 -4.00 9.30
N GLU A 225 -14.45 -5.02 10.10
CA GLU A 225 -13.39 -4.94 11.11
C GLU A 225 -12.00 -4.76 10.47
N GLU A 226 -11.74 -5.48 9.37
CA GLU A 226 -10.46 -5.44 8.67
C GLU A 226 -10.36 -4.35 7.62
N LEU A 227 -11.46 -3.91 7.00
CA LEU A 227 -11.41 -2.98 5.86
C LEU A 227 -12.13 -1.64 6.10
N GLY A 228 -12.93 -1.55 7.16
CA GLY A 228 -13.70 -0.34 7.49
C GLY A 228 -12.81 0.89 7.66
N GLY A 229 -13.15 1.98 6.97
CA GLY A 229 -12.46 3.25 7.06
C GLY A 229 -11.06 3.28 6.42
N LYS A 230 -10.70 2.26 5.62
CA LYS A 230 -9.36 2.13 5.03
C LYS A 230 -9.30 2.67 3.61
N THR A 231 -8.07 2.96 3.20
CA THR A 231 -7.72 3.17 1.80
C THR A 231 -7.19 1.86 1.22
N ILE A 232 -7.75 1.42 0.10
CA ILE A 232 -7.24 0.28 -0.67
C ILE A 232 -6.47 0.80 -1.89
N ILE A 233 -5.25 0.32 -2.08
CA ILE A 233 -4.50 0.53 -3.32
C ILE A 233 -4.54 -0.78 -4.10
N THR A 234 -5.06 -0.73 -5.32
CA THR A 234 -5.06 -1.87 -6.23
C THR A 234 -5.00 -1.38 -7.67
N SER A 235 -4.89 -2.29 -8.64
CA SER A 235 -5.02 -1.94 -10.06
C SER A 235 -6.28 -2.59 -10.61
N THR A 236 -6.85 -1.94 -11.63
CA THR A 236 -7.96 -2.44 -12.43
C THR A 236 -9.15 -2.78 -11.52
N ALA A 237 -9.59 -1.79 -10.74
CA ALA A 237 -10.71 -1.92 -9.81
C ALA A 237 -12.03 -1.88 -10.59
N TYR A 238 -12.43 -3.02 -11.16
CA TYR A 238 -13.73 -3.19 -11.78
C TYR A 238 -14.89 -2.91 -10.81
N ASP A 239 -16.09 -2.66 -11.34
CA ASP A 239 -17.26 -2.26 -10.53
C ASP A 239 -17.65 -3.33 -9.50
N ASP A 240 -17.50 -4.61 -9.83
CA ASP A 240 -17.72 -5.72 -8.89
C ASP A 240 -16.77 -5.67 -7.68
N ARG A 241 -15.51 -5.30 -7.89
CA ARG A 241 -14.52 -5.10 -6.82
C ARG A 241 -14.82 -3.85 -6.00
N ILE A 242 -15.27 -2.78 -6.64
CA ILE A 242 -15.69 -1.56 -5.94
C ILE A 242 -16.84 -1.89 -4.98
N GLU A 243 -17.89 -2.56 -5.48
CA GLU A 243 -19.03 -2.96 -4.66
C GLU A 243 -18.63 -3.96 -3.56
N PHE A 244 -17.73 -4.90 -3.85
CA PHE A 244 -17.18 -5.82 -2.85
C PHE A 244 -16.47 -5.08 -1.69
N LEU A 245 -15.69 -4.04 -2.01
CA LEU A 245 -14.98 -3.22 -1.02
C LEU A 245 -15.92 -2.25 -0.29
N LYS A 246 -16.91 -1.70 -0.99
CA LYS A 246 -17.98 -0.87 -0.43
C LYS A 246 -18.75 -1.61 0.66
N ALA A 247 -19.14 -2.85 0.39
CA ALA A 247 -19.84 -3.72 1.34
C ALA A 247 -19.02 -4.01 2.61
N ARG A 248 -17.71 -3.75 2.59
CA ARG A 248 -16.78 -3.90 3.73
C ARG A 248 -16.34 -2.57 4.34
N GLY A 249 -16.99 -1.47 3.96
CA GLY A 249 -16.77 -0.16 4.57
C GLY A 249 -15.47 0.54 4.15
N VAL A 250 -14.89 0.19 3.01
CA VAL A 250 -13.72 0.90 2.46
C VAL A 250 -14.10 2.35 2.12
N ASP A 251 -13.28 3.30 2.57
CA ASP A 251 -13.53 4.73 2.36
C ASP A 251 -13.00 5.22 1.02
N VAL A 252 -11.83 4.72 0.61
CA VAL A 252 -11.12 5.17 -0.59
C VAL A 252 -10.50 3.99 -1.31
N ILE A 253 -10.66 3.93 -2.62
CA ILE A 253 -9.92 3.02 -3.50
C ILE A 253 -9.07 3.87 -4.43
N ILE A 254 -7.76 3.67 -4.38
CA ILE A 254 -6.81 4.23 -5.33
C ILE A 254 -6.56 3.13 -6.36
N ASP A 255 -7.19 3.28 -7.53
CA ASP A 255 -6.92 2.43 -8.69
C ASP A 255 -5.71 2.98 -9.44
N THR A 256 -4.62 2.23 -9.44
CA THR A 256 -3.37 2.58 -10.13
C THR A 256 -3.41 2.26 -11.62
N THR A 257 -4.54 1.78 -12.16
CA THR A 257 -4.77 1.70 -13.60
C THR A 257 -5.22 3.07 -14.13
N PRO A 258 -4.49 3.66 -15.08
CA PRO A 258 -4.88 4.94 -15.67
C PRO A 258 -6.25 4.86 -16.37
N LYS A 259 -7.16 5.81 -16.10
CA LYS A 259 -8.51 5.81 -16.70
C LYS A 259 -8.48 6.46 -18.09
N ILE A 260 -8.11 5.67 -19.09
CA ILE A 260 -7.90 6.15 -20.47
C ILE A 260 -9.08 5.93 -21.41
N LEU A 261 -9.97 5.01 -21.06
CA LEU A 261 -11.18 4.67 -21.80
C LEU A 261 -12.39 4.89 -20.88
N GLU A 262 -13.60 4.90 -21.45
CA GLU A 262 -14.84 4.96 -20.66
C GLU A 262 -14.93 3.82 -19.64
N ARG A 263 -14.39 2.66 -20.00
CA ARG A 263 -14.31 1.46 -19.17
C ARG A 263 -12.89 1.18 -18.69
N VAL A 264 -12.78 0.54 -17.53
CA VAL A 264 -11.50 0.07 -17.01
C VAL A 264 -11.05 -1.15 -17.81
N VAL A 265 -9.82 -1.10 -18.34
CA VAL A 265 -9.15 -2.21 -19.02
C VAL A 265 -7.78 -2.46 -18.38
N PRO A 266 -7.28 -3.71 -18.37
CA PRO A 266 -6.01 -4.03 -17.73
C PRO A 266 -4.81 -3.42 -18.49
N PRO A 267 -3.64 -3.25 -17.84
CA PRO A 267 -2.47 -2.60 -18.44
C PRO A 267 -2.00 -3.20 -19.76
N ASN A 268 -2.18 -4.51 -19.98
CA ASN A 268 -1.80 -5.17 -21.24
C ASN A 268 -2.62 -4.69 -22.44
N VAL A 269 -3.87 -4.26 -22.22
CA VAL A 269 -4.72 -3.66 -23.27
C VAL A 269 -4.28 -2.24 -23.55
N ILE A 270 -4.04 -1.45 -22.50
CA ILE A 270 -3.62 -0.05 -22.64
C ILE A 270 -2.26 0.04 -23.32
N GLU A 271 -1.31 -0.79 -22.91
CA GLU A 271 0.02 -0.81 -23.54
C GLU A 271 -0.09 -1.28 -25.00
N ALA A 272 -0.95 -2.26 -25.32
CA ALA A 272 -1.19 -2.66 -26.71
C ALA A 272 -1.83 -1.53 -27.55
N LEU A 273 -2.75 -0.74 -27.00
CA LEU A 273 -3.28 0.47 -27.65
C LEU A 273 -2.18 1.48 -27.94
N ILE A 274 -1.25 1.68 -27.00
CA ILE A 274 -0.09 2.56 -27.20
C ILE A 274 0.81 2.03 -28.32
N LEU A 275 1.16 0.74 -28.31
CA LEU A 275 1.99 0.14 -29.37
C LEU A 275 1.35 0.27 -30.75
N ALA A 276 0.05 -0.01 -30.85
CA ALA A 276 -0.69 0.09 -32.10
C ALA A 276 -0.84 1.55 -32.57
N ALA A 277 -1.05 2.51 -31.64
CA ALA A 277 -1.15 3.93 -31.97
C ALA A 277 0.19 4.52 -32.45
N LEU A 278 1.30 4.09 -31.85
CA LEU A 278 2.66 4.53 -32.21
C LEU A 278 3.26 3.77 -33.39
N GLU A 279 2.64 2.66 -33.81
CA GLU A 279 3.17 1.74 -34.83
C GLU A 279 4.58 1.23 -34.48
N LYS A 280 4.80 0.99 -33.18
CA LYS A 280 6.06 0.54 -32.61
C LYS A 280 5.91 -0.84 -31.97
N LYS A 281 7.00 -1.61 -32.00
CA LYS A 281 7.15 -2.83 -31.19
C LYS A 281 7.46 -2.46 -29.73
N SER A 282 7.19 -3.38 -28.82
CA SER A 282 7.36 -3.20 -27.38
C SER A 282 8.77 -2.81 -26.94
N ASP A 283 9.80 -3.25 -27.68
CA ASP A 283 11.21 -2.95 -27.43
C ASP A 283 11.64 -1.55 -27.89
N MET A 284 10.81 -0.87 -28.67
CA MET A 284 11.03 0.50 -29.17
C MET A 284 10.27 1.58 -28.38
N VAL A 285 9.55 1.19 -27.32
CA VAL A 285 8.82 2.10 -26.44
C VAL A 285 9.49 2.13 -25.07
N HIS A 286 10.04 3.27 -24.72
CA HIS A 286 10.74 3.48 -23.46
C HIS A 286 9.79 3.94 -22.34
N PRO A 287 10.16 3.75 -21.06
CA PRO A 287 9.38 4.26 -19.93
C PRO A 287 9.02 5.75 -20.03
N ASP A 288 9.92 6.56 -20.58
CA ASP A 288 9.69 8.00 -20.76
C ASP A 288 8.59 8.29 -21.81
N ASP A 289 8.54 7.51 -22.90
CA ASP A 289 7.46 7.60 -23.90
C ASP A 289 6.10 7.29 -23.25
N LEU A 290 6.06 6.27 -22.38
CA LEU A 290 4.85 5.89 -21.66
C LEU A 290 4.41 6.99 -20.69
N LEU A 291 5.36 7.60 -19.97
CA LEU A 291 5.09 8.69 -19.04
C LEU A 291 4.59 9.94 -19.76
N GLU A 292 5.16 10.25 -20.92
CA GLU A 292 4.71 11.35 -21.78
C GLU A 292 3.26 11.11 -22.23
N ILE A 293 2.94 9.91 -22.71
CA ILE A 293 1.57 9.55 -23.09
C ILE A 293 0.60 9.63 -21.91
N ILE A 294 0.99 9.12 -20.74
CA ILE A 294 0.22 9.24 -19.50
C ILE A 294 -0.09 10.71 -19.17
N SER A 295 0.90 11.56 -19.34
CA SER A 295 0.78 13.00 -19.04
C SER A 295 -0.07 13.73 -20.09
N LEU A 296 0.17 13.50 -21.38
CA LEU A 296 -0.54 14.13 -22.49
C LEU A 296 -2.02 13.76 -22.51
N GLN A 297 -2.34 12.50 -22.25
CA GLN A 297 -3.71 12.02 -22.18
C GLN A 297 -4.37 12.28 -20.81
N LYS A 298 -3.66 12.97 -19.89
CA LYS A 298 -4.13 13.28 -18.52
C LYS A 298 -4.72 12.05 -17.84
N MET A 299 -3.97 10.95 -17.86
CA MET A 299 -4.48 9.64 -17.46
C MET A 299 -4.54 9.49 -15.93
N ASP A 300 -5.14 10.46 -15.21
CA ASP A 300 -5.19 10.56 -13.75
C ASP A 300 -5.51 9.20 -13.09
N PRO A 301 -4.84 8.85 -11.97
CA PRO A 301 -5.20 7.65 -11.23
C PRO A 301 -6.64 7.78 -10.73
N ARG A 302 -7.41 6.70 -10.82
CA ARG A 302 -8.83 6.75 -10.46
C ARG A 302 -8.99 6.62 -8.95
N MET A 303 -9.31 7.74 -8.31
CA MET A 303 -9.77 7.75 -6.93
C MET A 303 -11.27 7.47 -6.89
N VAL A 304 -11.63 6.35 -6.28
CA VAL A 304 -13.04 5.97 -6.08
C VAL A 304 -13.37 6.12 -4.60
N TYR A 305 -14.48 6.79 -4.34
CA TYR A 305 -15.08 6.87 -3.02
C TYR A 305 -16.34 6.01 -3.02
N PRO A 306 -16.30 4.77 -2.48
CA PRO A 306 -17.45 3.86 -2.60
C PRO A 306 -18.73 4.39 -1.95
N SER A 307 -18.60 5.29 -0.96
CA SER A 307 -19.72 5.99 -0.33
C SER A 307 -20.33 7.10 -1.19
N GLY A 308 -19.68 7.50 -2.30
CA GLY A 308 -20.04 8.64 -3.13
C GLY A 308 -19.57 9.99 -2.61
N GLN A 309 -19.02 10.06 -1.38
CA GLN A 309 -18.49 11.29 -0.81
C GLN A 309 -16.97 11.21 -0.67
N GLU A 310 -16.28 12.29 -1.03
CA GLU A 310 -14.84 12.37 -0.81
C GLU A 310 -14.51 12.18 0.67
N LYS A 311 -13.56 11.29 0.95
CA LYS A 311 -13.12 10.99 2.31
C LYS A 311 -11.61 11.11 2.43
N ARG A 312 -11.20 11.90 3.41
CA ARG A 312 -9.79 12.04 3.81
C ARG A 312 -9.70 12.35 5.29
N ILE A 313 -8.94 11.53 6.01
CA ILE A 313 -8.65 11.71 7.43
C ILE A 313 -7.20 12.15 7.57
N ASN A 314 -6.99 13.41 7.93
CA ASN A 314 -5.67 13.94 8.24
C ASN A 314 -5.26 13.56 9.67
N ARG A 315 -3.99 13.22 9.86
CA ARG A 315 -3.50 12.71 11.14
C ARG A 315 -2.48 13.64 11.76
N PHE A 316 -2.67 14.00 13.03
CA PHE A 316 -1.75 14.87 13.77
C PHE A 316 -1.33 14.25 15.10
N ALA A 317 -0.27 14.80 15.69
CA ALA A 317 0.08 14.57 17.08
C ALA A 317 0.39 15.91 17.77
N PHE A 318 0.07 16.02 19.05
CA PHE A 318 0.55 17.11 19.90
C PHE A 318 1.36 16.55 21.05
N VAL A 319 2.54 17.13 21.27
CA VAL A 319 3.33 16.85 22.45
C VAL A 319 2.89 17.77 23.58
N ILE A 320 2.44 17.17 24.67
CA ILE A 320 2.03 17.87 25.90
C ILE A 320 2.96 17.48 27.05
N HIS A 321 2.88 18.22 28.13
CA HIS A 321 3.61 17.93 29.37
C HIS A 321 2.74 18.32 30.57
N PRO A 322 2.91 17.68 31.73
CA PRO A 322 2.17 18.01 32.93
C PRO A 322 2.57 19.41 33.44
N LEU A 323 1.60 20.32 33.58
CA LEU A 323 1.86 21.69 34.06
C LEU A 323 2.28 21.74 35.54
N SER A 324 1.91 20.71 36.32
CA SER A 324 2.28 20.57 37.73
C SER A 324 2.22 19.09 38.16
N GLN A 325 2.70 18.82 39.37
CA GLN A 325 2.61 17.49 40.00
C GLN A 325 1.17 17.01 40.18
N GLU A 326 0.20 17.92 40.30
CA GLU A 326 -1.22 17.54 40.40
C GLU A 326 -1.77 17.00 39.08
N PHE A 327 -1.29 17.52 37.95
CA PHE A 327 -1.68 17.03 36.62
C PHE A 327 -1.08 15.65 36.32
N LEU A 328 0.08 15.32 36.91
CA LEU A 328 0.65 13.97 36.84
C LEU A 328 -0.32 12.91 37.40
N LYS A 329 -1.00 13.19 38.51
CA LYS A 329 -1.96 12.27 39.12
C LYS A 329 -3.20 12.00 38.28
N LYS A 330 -3.55 12.92 37.37
CA LYS A 330 -4.73 12.79 36.49
C LYS A 330 -4.48 11.88 35.29
N ASP A 331 -3.21 11.56 35.01
CA ASP A 331 -2.84 10.62 33.97
C ASP A 331 -2.96 9.19 34.50
N LYS A 332 -3.81 8.37 33.88
CA LYS A 332 -4.06 6.99 34.32
C LYS A 332 -2.79 6.13 34.33
N ALA A 333 -1.84 6.38 33.43
CA ALA A 333 -0.58 5.63 33.41
C ALA A 333 0.30 5.95 34.62
N VAL A 334 0.20 7.19 35.12
CA VAL A 334 0.95 7.69 36.27
C VAL A 334 0.21 7.43 37.58
N ASP A 335 -1.11 7.50 37.59
CA ASP A 335 -1.95 7.20 38.76
C ASP A 335 -1.71 5.76 39.25
N PHE A 336 -1.56 4.80 38.34
CA PHE A 336 -1.19 3.43 38.70
C PHE A 336 0.14 3.34 39.47
N VAL A 337 1.11 4.21 39.16
CA VAL A 337 2.42 4.26 39.82
C VAL A 337 2.40 5.10 41.10
N SER A 338 1.60 6.18 41.12
CA SER A 338 1.57 7.19 42.18
C SER A 338 0.45 6.99 43.22
N GLY A 339 -0.56 6.16 42.93
CA GLY A 339 -1.72 5.91 43.79
C GLY A 339 -1.40 5.27 45.14
N PHE A 340 -0.18 4.72 45.30
CA PHE A 340 0.34 4.18 46.56
C PHE A 340 1.37 5.09 47.25
N THR A 341 1.60 6.30 46.74
CA THR A 341 2.72 7.15 47.16
C THR A 341 2.25 8.34 48.01
N PRO A 342 2.73 8.50 49.27
CA PRO A 342 2.38 9.64 50.12
C PRO A 342 2.80 10.99 49.51
N PRO A 343 2.11 12.10 49.83
CA PRO A 343 2.39 13.43 49.26
C PRO A 343 3.85 13.90 49.41
N VAL A 344 4.55 13.45 50.45
CA VAL A 344 5.96 13.77 50.75
C VAL A 344 6.92 13.25 49.66
N PHE A 345 6.52 12.24 48.89
CA PHE A 345 7.36 11.62 47.85
C PHE A 345 7.04 12.11 46.42
N LEU A 346 6.16 13.11 46.25
CA LEU A 346 5.76 13.61 44.92
C LEU A 346 6.92 14.23 44.14
N ASP A 347 7.88 14.88 44.81
CA ASP A 347 9.09 15.39 44.17
C ASP A 347 9.97 14.25 43.60
N ALA A 348 10.00 13.09 44.27
CA ALA A 348 10.72 11.92 43.78
C ALA A 348 9.99 11.29 42.59
N VAL A 349 8.65 11.19 42.65
CA VAL A 349 7.80 10.71 41.56
C VAL A 349 7.95 11.61 40.32
N GLU A 350 7.91 12.93 40.50
CA GLU A 350 8.11 13.91 39.44
C GLU A 350 9.49 13.75 38.78
N LYS A 351 10.55 13.59 39.58
CA LYS A 351 11.89 13.30 39.05
C LYS A 351 11.91 12.00 38.24
N VAL A 352 11.36 10.90 38.76
CA VAL A 352 11.36 9.60 38.08
C VAL A 352 10.58 9.66 36.76
N ILE A 353 9.38 10.24 36.78
CA ILE A 353 8.53 10.36 35.60
C ILE A 353 9.16 11.27 34.55
N ALA A 354 9.92 12.29 34.97
CA ALA A 354 10.70 13.08 34.03
C ALA A 354 11.71 12.24 33.23
N TYR A 355 12.12 11.04 33.67
CA TYR A 355 12.95 10.09 32.89
C TYR A 355 12.19 9.07 32.07
N ALA A 356 10.86 8.98 32.22
CA ALA A 356 10.06 8.05 31.45
C ALA A 356 10.11 8.37 29.93
N PRO A 357 10.06 7.34 29.07
CA PRO A 357 9.82 7.55 27.64
C PRO A 357 8.42 8.17 27.44
N PRO A 358 8.13 8.85 26.33
CA PRO A 358 6.81 9.41 26.07
C PRO A 358 5.75 8.30 25.90
N TRP A 359 4.51 8.62 26.26
CA TRP A 359 3.35 7.74 26.08
C TRP A 359 2.14 8.48 25.51
N ILE A 360 1.18 7.71 25.00
CA ILE A 360 -0.09 8.25 24.50
C ILE A 360 -0.94 8.60 25.72
N TYR A 361 -1.22 9.88 25.90
CA TYR A 361 -2.15 10.36 26.91
C TYR A 361 -3.60 10.13 26.46
N SER A 362 -3.90 10.46 25.20
CA SER A 362 -5.24 10.28 24.64
C SER A 362 -5.21 10.18 23.11
N LYS A 363 -6.21 9.48 22.55
CA LYS A 363 -6.52 9.51 21.12
C LYS A 363 -7.70 10.48 20.89
N ILE A 364 -7.57 11.34 19.90
CA ILE A 364 -8.61 12.28 19.46
C ILE A 364 -9.21 11.74 18.15
N THR A 365 -10.53 11.66 18.08
CA THR A 365 -11.28 11.20 16.90
C THR A 365 -12.51 12.06 16.67
N GLY A 366 -13.10 11.99 15.47
CA GLY A 366 -14.36 12.65 15.16
C GLY A 366 -14.25 14.15 14.88
N ILE A 367 -13.05 14.66 14.55
CA ILE A 367 -12.90 16.05 14.13
C ILE A 367 -13.36 16.18 12.69
N LYS A 368 -14.27 17.12 12.44
CA LYS A 368 -14.75 17.45 11.10
C LYS A 368 -14.75 18.96 10.90
N SER A 369 -14.11 19.41 9.82
CA SER A 369 -14.10 20.80 9.36
C SER A 369 -15.45 21.17 8.75
N PRO A 370 -15.84 22.46 8.75
CA PRO A 370 -16.96 22.94 7.93
C PRO A 370 -16.84 22.59 6.44
N THR A 371 -15.62 22.42 5.94
CA THR A 371 -15.34 21.99 4.55
C THR A 371 -15.50 20.49 4.33
N GLY A 372 -15.85 19.71 5.36
CA GLY A 372 -15.97 18.26 5.31
C GLY A 372 -14.67 17.48 5.58
N ALA A 373 -13.51 18.14 5.60
CA ALA A 373 -12.24 17.49 5.92
C ALA A 373 -12.24 16.92 7.34
N GLU A 374 -11.77 15.69 7.50
CA GLU A 374 -11.75 15.00 8.80
C GLU A 374 -10.34 14.93 9.36
N ALA A 375 -10.23 14.86 10.69
CA ALA A 375 -8.97 14.64 11.37
C ALA A 375 -9.08 13.72 12.59
N GLU A 376 -8.00 12.99 12.84
CA GLU A 376 -7.77 12.25 14.07
C GLU A 376 -6.33 12.49 14.54
N GLY A 377 -6.06 12.24 15.81
CA GLY A 377 -4.71 12.45 16.31
C GLY A 377 -4.47 11.94 17.70
N TRP A 378 -3.31 12.31 18.23
CA TRP A 378 -2.86 11.83 19.54
C TRP A 378 -2.27 12.95 20.37
N LEU A 379 -2.60 12.93 21.65
CA LEU A 379 -1.86 13.67 22.65
C LEU A 379 -0.77 12.74 23.19
N ILE A 380 0.48 13.12 22.95
CA ILE A 380 1.66 12.40 23.42
C ILE A 380 2.23 13.21 24.58
N THR A 381 2.35 12.60 25.75
CA THR A 381 2.90 13.29 26.91
C THR A 381 4.37 12.96 27.12
N VAL A 382 5.15 13.97 27.51
CA VAL A 382 6.49 13.80 28.10
C VAL A 382 6.39 14.07 29.60
N GLY A 383 7.05 13.24 30.41
CA GLY A 383 6.87 13.27 31.86
C GLY A 383 7.50 14.44 32.60
N GLY A 384 8.25 15.32 31.92
CA GLY A 384 8.90 16.47 32.56
C GLY A 384 7.91 17.61 32.80
N THR A 385 7.74 18.02 34.05
CA THR A 385 7.07 19.30 34.39
C THR A 385 7.95 20.50 34.04
N PRO A 386 7.44 21.74 34.01
CA PRO A 386 8.28 22.93 33.83
C PRO A 386 9.47 23.00 34.79
N LYS A 387 9.26 22.65 36.07
CA LYS A 387 10.31 22.60 37.09
C LYS A 387 11.42 21.62 36.69
N GLN A 388 11.06 20.41 36.27
CA GLN A 388 12.05 19.42 35.84
C GLN A 388 12.72 19.84 34.52
N MET A 389 11.96 20.31 33.53
CA MET A 389 12.52 20.73 32.24
C MET A 389 13.55 21.85 32.39
N LEU A 390 13.34 22.79 33.32
CA LEU A 390 14.29 23.87 33.63
C LEU A 390 15.48 23.42 34.50
N ALA A 391 15.30 22.35 35.28
CA ALA A 391 16.35 21.81 36.14
C ALA A 391 17.35 20.91 35.39
N HIS A 392 17.08 20.56 34.13
CA HIS A 392 17.94 19.74 33.28
C HIS A 392 18.49 20.53 32.08
N THR A 393 19.51 19.99 31.43
CA THR A 393 20.02 20.58 30.19
C THR A 393 19.00 20.46 29.06
N PRO A 394 19.04 21.32 28.02
CA PRO A 394 18.13 21.22 26.88
C PRO A 394 18.11 19.83 26.22
N GLU A 395 19.25 19.14 26.16
CA GLU A 395 19.39 17.80 25.56
C GLU A 395 18.52 16.74 26.27
N PHE A 396 18.29 16.91 27.58
CA PHE A 396 17.36 16.08 28.33
C PHE A 396 15.97 16.14 27.68
N THR A 397 15.45 17.34 27.47
CA THR A 397 14.14 17.53 26.87
C THR A 397 14.13 17.09 25.41
N TYR A 398 15.13 17.48 24.61
CA TYR A 398 15.24 17.10 23.20
C TYR A 398 15.19 15.58 22.98
N LYS A 399 15.89 14.79 23.81
CA LYS A 399 15.87 13.32 23.69
C LYS A 399 14.45 12.75 23.76
N ARG A 400 13.59 13.32 24.61
CA ARG A 400 12.21 12.87 24.80
C ARG A 400 11.29 13.40 23.70
N LEU A 401 11.49 14.63 23.26
CA LEU A 401 10.79 15.18 22.09
C LEU A 401 11.09 14.37 20.83
N LEU A 402 12.34 13.95 20.61
CA LEU A 402 12.71 13.06 19.51
C LEU A 402 12.06 11.67 19.64
N GLN A 403 11.94 11.12 20.84
CA GLN A 403 11.20 9.89 21.08
C GLN A 403 9.70 10.05 20.78
N ALA A 404 9.12 11.18 21.16
CA ALA A 404 7.71 11.51 20.89
C ALA A 404 7.48 11.67 19.39
N ALA A 405 8.40 12.34 18.68
CA ALA A 405 8.37 12.46 17.22
C ALA A 405 8.42 11.08 16.53
N ARG A 406 9.30 10.18 16.97
CA ARG A 406 9.35 8.80 16.46
C ARG A 406 8.08 8.00 16.79
N MET A 407 7.45 8.25 17.94
CA MET A 407 6.17 7.64 18.29
C MET A 407 5.05 8.16 17.39
N ALA A 408 4.93 9.48 17.23
CA ALA A 408 3.97 10.13 16.34
C ALA A 408 4.11 9.61 14.89
N LYS A 409 5.35 9.54 14.38
CA LYS A 409 5.67 8.98 13.07
C LYS A 409 5.15 7.55 12.94
N ARG A 410 5.45 6.67 13.90
CA ARG A 410 4.99 5.25 13.89
C ARG A 410 3.47 5.09 13.95
N MET A 411 2.78 6.05 14.55
CA MET A 411 1.32 6.04 14.65
C MET A 411 0.63 6.57 13.38
N GLY A 412 1.40 7.24 12.53
CA GLY A 412 0.97 7.79 11.25
C GLY A 412 0.52 9.23 11.30
N ALA A 413 1.01 10.01 12.27
CA ALA A 413 0.82 11.46 12.28
C ALA A 413 1.64 12.11 11.15
N GLN A 414 0.99 12.94 10.33
CA GLN A 414 1.60 13.70 9.24
C GLN A 414 2.28 14.98 9.74
N ILE A 415 1.75 15.53 10.84
CA ILE A 415 2.26 16.71 11.52
C ILE A 415 2.34 16.46 13.02
N MET A 416 3.35 17.04 13.67
CA MET A 416 3.47 17.04 15.12
C MET A 416 3.62 18.48 15.60
N GLY A 417 2.75 18.92 16.51
CA GLY A 417 2.87 20.21 17.18
C GLY A 417 3.51 20.07 18.57
N LEU A 418 4.32 21.06 18.94
CA LEU A 418 4.88 21.20 20.29
C LEU A 418 4.05 22.24 21.06
N VAL A 419 3.53 21.87 22.23
CA VAL A 419 2.64 22.71 23.03
C VAL A 419 3.37 23.28 24.25
N ALA A 420 3.08 24.54 24.55
CA ALA A 420 3.54 25.24 25.76
C ALA A 420 5.07 25.17 25.91
N PHE A 421 5.56 24.73 27.08
CA PHE A 421 6.98 24.72 27.38
C PHE A 421 7.79 23.84 26.42
N THR A 422 7.19 22.80 25.83
CA THR A 422 7.89 21.99 24.81
C THR A 422 8.23 22.77 23.55
N LYS A 423 7.57 23.91 23.26
CA LYS A 423 7.98 24.85 22.20
C LYS A 423 9.14 25.76 22.62
N VAL A 424 9.25 26.07 23.91
CA VAL A 424 10.26 27.00 24.44
C VAL A 424 11.61 26.32 24.54
N VAL A 425 11.63 25.03 24.88
CA VAL A 425 12.84 24.24 25.08
C VAL A 425 13.09 23.22 23.96
N GLY A 426 12.31 23.26 22.87
CA GLY A 426 12.19 22.17 21.87
C GLY A 426 12.42 22.58 20.44
#